data_AF-A0A1I4FKG5-F1
#
_entry.id   AF-A0A1I4FKG5-F1
#
_cell.length_a   1.000
_cell.length_b   1.000
_cell.length_c   1.000
_cell.angle_alpha   90.00
_cell.angle_beta   90.00
_cell.angle_gamma   90.00
#
_symmetry.space_group_name_H-M   'P 1'
#
loop_
_entity.id
_entity.type
_entity.pdbx_description
1 polymer ?
#
loop_
_entity_poly.entity_id
_entity_poly.type
_entity_poly.pdbx_seq_one_letter_code
_entity_poly.pdbx_strand_id
1 'polypeptide(L)'
;MKQLQRSLLGSAAAFAAIGAAHAADLPVKKAAPVEYVRVCSAYGAGFFYIPGTDTCLRVSGRARFEGGYITAYTRQAGTNSGDDSGYRGLLRFNLDARTQTAYGTLRAFVRLDAGSRAGASGVGRSGT
;
A
#
# COMPACT_ATOMS: atom_id res chain seq x y z
N MET A 1 -47.07 -5.53 -50.18
CA MET A 1 -45.74 -5.39 -49.53
C MET A 1 -45.00 -4.09 -49.94
N LYS A 2 -45.66 -2.90 -49.94
CA LYS A 2 -44.99 -1.62 -50.27
C LYS A 2 -44.89 -0.65 -49.08
N GLN A 3 -45.65 -0.89 -48.00
CA GLN A 3 -45.70 -0.02 -46.83
C GLN A 3 -44.61 -0.35 -45.79
N LEU A 4 -44.14 -1.60 -45.72
CA LEU A 4 -43.08 -2.02 -44.80
C LEU A 4 -41.68 -1.50 -45.20
N GLN A 5 -41.41 -1.38 -46.51
CA GLN A 5 -40.12 -0.90 -47.01
C GLN A 5 -39.92 0.60 -46.74
N ARG A 6 -41.01 1.37 -46.70
CA ARG A 6 -40.97 2.82 -46.42
C ARG A 6 -40.75 3.13 -44.93
N SER A 7 -41.31 2.33 -44.02
CA SER A 7 -41.11 2.50 -42.58
C SER A 7 -39.69 2.12 -42.12
N LEU A 8 -39.09 1.10 -42.77
CA LEU A 8 -37.71 0.70 -42.51
C LEU A 8 -36.69 1.76 -42.98
N LEU A 9 -36.88 2.35 -44.18
CA LEU A 9 -36.00 3.43 -44.64
C LEU A 9 -36.12 4.71 -43.80
N GLY A 10 -37.32 5.03 -43.31
CA GLY A 10 -37.54 6.17 -42.41
C GLY A 10 -36.85 6.01 -41.05
N SER A 11 -36.76 4.79 -40.53
CA SER A 11 -36.10 4.50 -39.24
C SER A 11 -34.57 4.56 -39.34
N ALA A 12 -33.98 4.15 -40.46
CA ALA A 12 -32.52 4.20 -40.65
C ALA A 12 -31.98 5.64 -40.74
N ALA A 13 -32.74 6.57 -41.34
CA ALA A 13 -32.35 7.97 -41.43
C ALA A 13 -32.39 8.70 -40.08
N ALA A 14 -33.25 8.28 -39.16
CA ALA A 14 -33.33 8.84 -37.81
C ALA A 14 -32.08 8.52 -36.96
N PHE A 15 -31.45 7.36 -37.15
CA PHE A 15 -30.21 7.01 -36.45
C PHE A 15 -28.97 7.74 -37.00
N ALA A 16 -28.99 8.18 -38.26
CA ALA A 16 -27.88 8.93 -38.85
C ALA A 16 -27.85 10.41 -38.42
N ALA A 17 -28.96 10.94 -37.91
CA ALA A 17 -29.09 12.34 -37.47
C ALA A 17 -28.92 12.55 -35.96
N ILE A 18 -28.78 11.48 -35.16
CA ILE A 18 -28.41 11.59 -33.75
C ILE A 18 -26.92 11.88 -33.71
N GLY A 19 -26.65 13.18 -33.72
CA GLY A 19 -25.42 13.89 -33.44
C GLY A 19 -24.21 13.03 -33.10
N ALA A 20 -23.14 13.30 -33.85
CA ALA A 20 -21.81 13.32 -33.27
C ALA A 20 -21.88 14.13 -31.97
N ALA A 21 -22.05 13.44 -30.84
CA ALA A 21 -21.58 13.93 -29.58
C ALA A 21 -20.06 14.00 -29.74
N HIS A 22 -19.57 15.11 -30.30
CA HIS A 22 -18.24 15.57 -30.01
C HIS A 22 -18.26 15.84 -28.52
N ALA A 23 -17.98 14.81 -27.73
CA ALA A 23 -17.30 15.00 -26.48
C ALA A 23 -16.14 15.91 -26.84
N ALA A 24 -16.21 17.15 -26.38
CA ALA A 24 -15.03 17.96 -26.23
C ALA A 24 -14.18 17.14 -25.26
N ASP A 25 -13.31 16.32 -25.84
CA ASP A 25 -12.13 15.83 -25.19
C ASP A 25 -11.41 17.12 -24.81
N LEU A 26 -11.73 17.61 -23.61
CA LEU A 26 -11.02 18.66 -22.93
C LEU A 26 -9.58 18.32 -23.24
N PRO A 27 -8.81 19.17 -23.94
CA PRO A 27 -7.48 18.78 -24.37
C PRO A 27 -6.77 18.35 -23.12
N VAL A 28 -6.68 17.03 -22.95
CA VAL A 28 -5.95 16.38 -21.90
C VAL A 28 -4.57 16.70 -22.41
N LYS A 29 -4.10 17.90 -22.05
CA LYS A 29 -2.68 18.21 -21.95
C LYS A 29 -2.18 16.96 -21.28
N LYS A 30 -1.55 16.09 -22.07
CA LYS A 30 -1.00 14.80 -21.66
C LYS A 30 -0.58 15.04 -20.22
N ALA A 31 -1.30 14.47 -19.26
CA ALA A 31 -0.88 14.60 -17.89
C ALA A 31 0.53 14.05 -17.96
N ALA A 32 1.52 14.94 -17.87
CA ALA A 32 2.91 14.57 -18.01
C ALA A 32 3.06 13.39 -17.06
N PRO A 33 3.66 12.26 -17.47
CA PRO A 33 3.79 11.11 -16.59
C PRO A 33 4.42 11.65 -15.31
N VAL A 34 3.59 11.84 -14.28
CA VAL A 34 4.04 12.53 -13.08
C VAL A 34 4.82 11.43 -12.40
N GLU A 35 6.12 11.51 -12.54
CA GLU A 35 7.05 10.60 -11.91
C GLU A 35 7.00 10.94 -10.41
N TYR A 36 5.96 10.46 -9.72
CA TYR A 36 5.66 10.77 -8.34
C TYR A 36 6.75 10.26 -7.37
N VAL A 37 7.65 9.41 -7.85
CA VAL A 37 8.69 8.80 -7.02
C VAL A 37 10.03 8.97 -7.71
N ARG A 38 10.62 10.16 -7.55
CA ARG A 38 12.00 10.40 -8.00
C ARG A 38 12.96 9.74 -7.01
N VAL A 39 13.96 9.04 -7.52
CA VAL A 39 15.01 8.46 -6.66
C VAL A 39 15.91 9.58 -6.14
N CYS A 40 16.15 9.60 -4.83
CA CYS A 40 17.12 10.50 -4.22
C CYS A 40 18.45 9.76 -4.00
N SER A 41 19.45 10.03 -4.84
CA SER A 41 20.78 9.44 -4.70
C SER A 41 21.68 10.13 -3.67
N ALA A 42 21.29 11.32 -3.18
CA ALA A 42 22.10 12.15 -2.28
C ALA A 42 22.43 11.49 -0.92
N TYR A 43 21.53 10.65 -0.40
CA TYR A 43 21.67 10.03 0.93
C TYR A 43 21.81 8.51 0.89
N GLY A 44 22.04 7.93 -0.30
CA GLY A 44 22.21 6.51 -0.52
C GLY A 44 20.94 5.80 -1.02
N ALA A 45 21.03 4.47 -1.12
CA ALA A 45 19.96 3.64 -1.68
C ALA A 45 18.69 3.63 -0.80
N GLY A 46 17.52 3.54 -1.45
CA GLY A 46 16.21 3.43 -0.80
C GLY A 46 15.61 4.77 -0.35
N PHE A 47 16.20 5.90 -0.75
CA PHE A 47 15.63 7.22 -0.57
C PHE A 47 14.87 7.66 -1.82
N PHE A 48 13.70 8.26 -1.61
CA PHE A 48 12.82 8.80 -2.64
C PHE A 48 12.45 10.22 -2.29
N TYR A 49 12.26 11.08 -3.29
CA TYR A 49 11.78 12.44 -3.04
C TYR A 49 10.30 12.44 -2.69
N ILE A 50 9.95 13.25 -1.70
CA ILE A 50 8.55 13.58 -1.43
C ILE A 50 8.08 14.52 -2.54
N PRO A 51 7.00 14.19 -3.28
CA PRO A 51 6.48 15.02 -4.37
C PRO A 51 6.33 16.49 -3.95
N GLY A 52 6.84 17.39 -4.79
CA GLY A 52 6.77 18.84 -4.55
C GLY A 52 7.81 19.38 -3.56
N THR A 53 8.78 18.58 -3.09
CA THR A 53 9.86 19.04 -2.21
C THR A 53 11.21 18.38 -2.56
N ASP A 54 12.31 18.98 -2.10
CA ASP A 54 13.66 18.39 -2.17
C ASP A 54 13.98 17.51 -0.94
N THR A 55 12.95 17.02 -0.25
CA THR A 55 13.10 16.15 0.92
C THR A 55 13.19 14.69 0.49
N CYS A 56 14.27 14.03 0.91
CA CYS A 56 14.50 12.62 0.66
C CYS A 56 13.94 11.78 1.80
N LEU A 57 12.97 10.92 1.51
CA LEU A 57 12.32 10.01 2.45
C LEU A 57 12.75 8.57 2.17
N ARG A 58 13.12 7.85 3.24
CA ARG A 58 13.30 6.40 3.22
C ARG A 58 12.27 5.74 4.12
N VAL A 59 11.52 4.82 3.53
CA VAL A 59 10.59 3.94 4.23
C VAL A 59 11.27 2.59 4.41
N SER A 60 11.40 2.13 5.65
CA SER A 60 12.01 0.83 5.95
C SER A 60 11.34 0.19 7.16
N GLY A 61 11.57 -1.08 7.40
CA GLY A 61 10.91 -1.77 8.50
C GLY A 61 11.22 -3.26 8.54
N ARG A 62 10.60 -3.94 9.50
CA ARG A 62 10.57 -5.40 9.59
C ARG A 62 9.20 -5.85 10.09
N ALA A 63 8.67 -6.89 9.48
CA ALA A 63 7.55 -7.64 10.00
C ALA A 63 8.05 -9.03 10.43
N ARG A 64 7.64 -9.49 11.60
CA ARG A 64 7.97 -10.80 12.13
C ARG A 64 6.69 -11.42 12.67
N PHE A 65 6.41 -12.63 12.20
CA PHE A 65 5.33 -13.45 12.71
C PHE A 65 5.93 -14.73 13.26
N GLU A 66 5.46 -15.13 14.43
CA GLU A 66 5.84 -16.38 15.05
C GLU A 66 4.58 -17.09 15.50
N GLY A 67 4.50 -18.39 15.24
CA GLY A 67 3.42 -19.25 15.70
C GLY A 67 4.01 -20.46 16.39
N GLY A 68 3.34 -20.97 17.41
CA GLY A 68 3.75 -22.18 18.09
C GLY A 68 2.57 -22.95 18.66
N TYR A 69 2.82 -24.23 18.87
CA TYR A 69 1.86 -25.18 19.40
C TYR A 69 2.50 -25.97 20.53
N ILE A 70 1.76 -26.14 21.63
CA ILE A 70 2.20 -26.94 22.76
C ILE A 70 1.70 -28.36 22.56
N THR A 71 2.62 -29.32 22.42
CA THR A 71 2.25 -30.74 22.36
C THR A 71 1.93 -31.27 23.75
N ALA A 72 0.89 -32.11 23.85
CA ALA A 72 0.37 -32.72 25.08
C ALA A 72 1.40 -33.48 25.96
N TYR A 73 2.61 -33.76 25.46
CA TYR A 73 3.70 -34.43 26.20
C TYR A 73 4.49 -33.48 27.14
N THR A 74 4.01 -32.28 27.40
CA THR A 74 4.57 -31.44 28.46
C THR A 74 3.84 -31.80 29.75
N ARG A 75 4.55 -32.30 30.79
CA ARG A 75 4.01 -32.66 32.13
C ARG A 75 3.45 -31.46 32.94
N GLN A 76 3.04 -30.43 32.23
CA GLN A 76 2.40 -29.21 32.70
C GLN A 76 1.04 -29.03 32.01
N ALA A 77 0.52 -30.07 31.35
CA ALA A 77 -0.88 -30.16 30.94
C ALA A 77 -1.73 -30.51 32.17
N GLY A 78 -1.91 -29.55 33.06
CA GLY A 78 -2.64 -29.79 34.29
C GLY A 78 -2.77 -28.55 35.14
N THR A 79 -3.47 -27.51 34.63
CA THR A 79 -4.37 -26.64 35.43
C THR A 79 -5.02 -25.47 34.67
N ASN A 80 -4.76 -25.24 33.37
CA ASN A 80 -5.36 -24.08 32.67
C ASN A 80 -5.99 -24.48 31.33
N SER A 81 -7.32 -24.30 31.20
CA SER A 81 -8.09 -24.38 29.94
C SER A 81 -7.75 -23.22 28.99
N GLY A 82 -6.48 -23.09 28.60
CA GLY A 82 -6.00 -22.08 27.63
C GLY A 82 -5.86 -22.66 26.22
N ASP A 83 -5.70 -21.79 25.22
CA ASP A 83 -5.45 -22.21 23.83
C ASP A 83 -4.09 -22.91 23.70
N ASP A 84 -4.05 -24.16 23.21
CA ASP A 84 -2.81 -24.94 22.96
C ASP A 84 -1.92 -24.36 21.85
N SER A 85 -2.47 -23.43 21.07
CA SER A 85 -1.79 -22.73 19.99
C SER A 85 -1.72 -21.25 20.31
N GLY A 86 -0.66 -20.60 19.84
CA GLY A 86 -0.54 -19.15 19.96
C GLY A 86 0.31 -18.53 18.87
N TYR A 87 0.19 -17.21 18.74
CA TYR A 87 1.00 -16.43 17.82
C TYR A 87 1.53 -15.14 18.46
N ARG A 88 2.60 -14.62 17.86
CA ARG A 88 3.17 -13.30 18.12
C ARG A 88 3.47 -12.60 16.79
N GLY A 89 2.78 -11.48 16.56
CA GLY A 89 3.08 -10.55 15.47
C GLY A 89 3.88 -9.36 16.00
N LEU A 90 4.97 -9.01 15.32
CA LEU A 90 5.79 -7.84 15.61
C LEU A 90 6.02 -7.06 14.31
N LEU A 91 5.67 -5.80 14.31
CA LEU A 91 5.88 -4.87 13.22
C LEU A 91 6.77 -3.72 13.70
N ARG A 92 7.80 -3.42 12.94
CA ARG A 92 8.60 -2.21 13.09
C ARG A 92 8.58 -1.45 11.78
N PHE A 93 8.19 -0.19 11.84
CA PHE A 93 8.15 0.73 10.72
C PHE A 93 9.06 1.91 11.01
N ASN A 94 9.91 2.30 10.06
CA ASN A 94 10.86 3.40 10.17
C ASN A 94 10.68 4.35 8.98
N LEU A 95 10.55 5.63 9.28
CA LEU A 95 10.54 6.73 8.33
C LEU A 95 11.74 7.62 8.61
N ASP A 96 12.61 7.82 7.61
CA ASP A 96 13.78 8.70 7.70
C ASP A 96 13.68 9.75 6.59
N ALA A 97 13.35 10.99 6.95
CA ALA A 97 13.29 12.12 6.03
C ALA A 97 14.54 13.00 6.21
N ARG A 98 15.22 13.34 5.12
CA ARG A 98 16.43 14.16 5.11
C ARG A 98 16.31 15.26 4.07
N THR A 99 16.60 16.48 4.48
CA THR A 99 16.53 17.67 3.64
C THR A 99 17.82 18.46 3.75
N GLN A 100 18.38 18.89 2.62
CA GLN A 100 19.56 19.74 2.62
C GLN A 100 19.12 21.18 2.87
N THR A 101 19.65 21.82 3.91
CA THR A 101 19.41 23.23 4.21
C THR A 101 20.72 24.01 4.10
N ALA A 102 20.63 25.34 4.08
CA ALA A 102 21.80 26.23 4.06
C ALA A 102 22.74 26.04 5.27
N TYR A 103 22.22 25.48 6.36
CA TYR A 103 22.95 25.26 7.61
C TYR A 103 23.42 23.81 7.80
N GLY A 104 23.13 22.93 6.84
CA GLY A 104 23.44 21.50 6.92
C GLY A 104 22.24 20.60 6.66
N THR A 105 22.42 19.31 6.91
CA THR A 105 21.40 18.28 6.67
C THR A 105 20.42 18.21 7.84
N LEU A 106 19.16 18.54 7.58
CA LEU A 106 18.08 18.34 8.55
C LEU A 106 17.56 16.90 8.42
N ARG A 107 17.50 16.17 9.54
CA ARG A 107 16.99 14.80 9.59
C ARG A 107 15.80 14.68 10.53
N ALA A 108 14.68 14.19 10.02
CA ALA A 108 13.52 13.76 10.80
C ALA A 108 13.42 12.24 10.75
N PHE A 109 13.34 11.59 11.91
CA PHE A 109 13.27 10.14 12.02
C PHE A 109 12.12 9.72 12.92
N VAL A 110 11.29 8.80 12.43
CA VAL A 110 10.17 8.22 13.18
C VAL A 110 10.28 6.70 13.14
N ARG A 111 10.16 6.06 14.31
CA ARG A 111 10.05 4.60 14.43
C ARG A 111 8.75 4.26 15.15
N LEU A 112 7.97 3.38 14.53
CA LEU A 112 6.76 2.80 15.11
C LEU A 112 6.98 1.31 15.32
N ASP A 113 6.81 0.87 16.57
CA ASP A 113 6.84 -0.55 16.93
C ASP A 113 5.43 -0.94 17.37
N ALA A 114 4.86 -1.95 16.70
CA ALA A 114 3.54 -2.50 17.01
C ALA A 114 3.67 -4.02 17.20
N GLY A 115 2.90 -4.58 18.13
CA GLY A 115 2.93 -6.01 18.38
C GLY A 115 1.60 -6.53 18.92
N SER A 116 1.27 -7.75 18.53
CA SER A 116 0.12 -8.49 19.03
C SER A 116 0.54 -9.90 19.41
N ARG A 117 -0.13 -10.46 20.42
CA ARG A 117 0.08 -11.85 20.85
C ARG A 117 -1.24 -12.46 21.27
N ALA A 118 -1.44 -13.73 20.96
CA ALA A 118 -2.59 -14.51 21.44
C ALA A 118 -2.20 -15.96 21.71
N GLY A 119 -2.98 -16.63 22.57
CA GLY A 119 -2.85 -18.05 22.92
C GLY A 119 -1.60 -18.43 23.73
N ALA A 120 -1.42 -19.72 24.02
CA ALA A 120 -0.27 -20.24 24.76
C ALA A 120 0.96 -20.37 23.86
N SER A 121 1.51 -19.23 23.47
CA SER A 121 2.78 -19.19 22.76
C SER A 121 3.92 -19.49 23.74
N GLY A 122 4.43 -20.72 23.75
CA GLY A 122 5.81 -21.00 24.20
C GLY A 122 6.86 -20.25 23.36
N VAL A 123 6.41 -19.59 22.30
CA VAL A 123 7.17 -18.75 21.38
C VAL A 123 7.39 -17.37 22.01
N GLY A 124 8.60 -17.16 22.54
CA GLY A 124 9.01 -15.86 23.05
C GLY A 124 9.66 -15.85 24.43
N ARG A 125 9.91 -17.00 25.07
CA ARG A 125 10.75 -17.07 26.29
C ARG A 125 12.25 -17.01 25.98
N SER A 126 12.65 -16.20 25.00
CA SER A 126 14.06 -15.88 24.75
C SER A 126 14.25 -14.42 25.07
N GLY A 127 14.88 -14.15 26.22
CA GLY A 127 15.30 -12.83 26.64
C GLY A 127 16.40 -12.33 25.71
N THR A 128 16.02 -11.39 24.85
CA THR A 128 16.83 -10.28 24.31
C THR A 128 15.85 -9.25 23.77
#